data_AF-A0A3Q3AHY1-F1
#
_entry.id   AF-A0A3Q3AHY1-F1
#
_cell.length_a   1.000
_cell.length_b   1.000
_cell.length_c   1.000
_cell.angle_alpha   90.00
_cell.angle_beta   90.00
_cell.angle_gamma   90.00
#
_symmetry.space_group_name_H-M   'P 1'
#
loop_
_entity.id
_entity.type
_entity.pdbx_description
1 polymer ?
#
loop_
_entity_poly.entity_id
_entity_poly.type
_entity_poly.pdbx_seq_one_letter_code
_entity_poly.pdbx_strand_id
1 'polypeptide(L)'
;MFFTNIKPKQKIAVKLISYHSSTYLSNNCWGLFSFYCKSVDTQNIQDIKIRIYTPVSAVSIPGSHESLKLYGGPLAVCQVWTLDQQLRAGLRFFDIHAGFWLPTQTDLSIRDSNWKFWQNSRLDEVFRKILHFLDSHQTEAVLLRVTLHGFYKERAVQLVKKLIKKNENRFWTKHSVPKMKDARGKIVFLQNKMFPVGAENQKLFFFEFNKLKDVEGKVRRIRTRFCGQNIVLTENPARSLRSPKSLARSVNKQLKEFLQNHRRTSSNLGCLGVLSLDFPGPDLIQDIIIWFFDSLLIMNKLL
;
A
#
# COMPACT_ATOMS: atom_id res chain seq x y z
N MET A 1 -38.65 18.31 -10.06
CA MET A 1 -39.31 17.02 -9.78
C MET A 1 -38.76 15.99 -10.74
N PHE A 2 -38.04 14.98 -10.23
CA PHE A 2 -37.83 13.62 -10.75
C PHE A 2 -36.61 13.04 -10.01
N PHE A 3 -36.87 12.70 -8.74
CA PHE A 3 -36.11 11.68 -8.03
C PHE A 3 -36.62 10.29 -8.47
N THR A 4 -35.86 9.24 -8.12
CA THR A 4 -36.03 7.79 -8.35
C THR A 4 -35.14 7.28 -9.51
N ASN A 5 -34.29 6.26 -9.40
CA ASN A 5 -34.19 5.14 -8.47
C ASN A 5 -32.73 4.62 -8.41
N ILE A 6 -32.05 4.73 -7.26
CA ILE A 6 -30.81 3.98 -6.99
C ILE A 6 -31.16 2.76 -6.13
N LYS A 7 -30.93 1.56 -6.68
CA LYS A 7 -31.25 0.26 -6.08
C LYS A 7 -30.58 0.06 -4.70
N PRO A 8 -31.27 -0.51 -3.69
CA PRO A 8 -30.77 -0.65 -2.31
C PRO A 8 -29.83 -1.86 -2.09
N LYS A 9 -28.84 -2.09 -2.98
CA LYS A 9 -27.86 -3.18 -2.84
C LYS A 9 -26.41 -2.75 -2.56
N GLN A 10 -26.14 -1.45 -2.44
CA GLN A 10 -24.81 -0.92 -2.05
C GLN A 10 -24.68 -0.54 -0.56
N LYS A 11 -25.78 -0.51 0.21
CA LYS A 11 -25.74 -0.25 1.66
C LYS A 11 -25.39 -1.49 2.52
N ILE A 12 -25.29 -2.68 1.92
CA ILE A 12 -25.08 -3.94 2.65
C ILE A 12 -23.59 -4.32 2.76
N ALA A 13 -22.71 -3.83 1.86
CA ALA A 13 -21.28 -4.16 1.91
C ALA A 13 -20.46 -3.38 2.97
N VAL A 14 -21.00 -2.28 3.50
CA VAL A 14 -20.35 -1.51 4.59
C VAL A 14 -20.83 -2.00 5.97
N LYS A 15 -21.99 -2.67 6.04
CA LYS A 15 -22.58 -3.15 7.30
C LYS A 15 -22.11 -4.55 7.71
N LEU A 16 -21.59 -5.35 6.75
CA LEU A 16 -21.07 -6.70 6.98
C LEU A 16 -19.70 -6.76 7.67
N ILE A 17 -19.04 -5.62 7.90
CA ILE A 17 -17.83 -5.57 8.75
C ILE A 17 -18.21 -5.56 10.25
N SER A 18 -19.50 -5.40 10.60
CA SER A 18 -19.94 -5.27 12.00
C SER A 18 -20.63 -6.49 12.62
N TYR A 19 -20.93 -7.57 11.88
CA TYR A 19 -21.75 -8.68 12.40
C TYR A 19 -21.33 -10.05 11.84
N HIS A 20 -20.12 -10.53 12.19
CA HIS A 20 -19.78 -11.96 12.40
C HIS A 20 -18.29 -12.13 12.75
N SER A 21 -17.89 -11.62 13.92
CA SER A 21 -16.67 -12.05 14.61
C SER A 21 -16.82 -11.72 16.11
N SER A 22 -17.86 -12.30 16.72
CA SER A 22 -18.25 -12.01 18.11
C SER A 22 -17.40 -12.76 19.16
N THR A 23 -16.30 -13.39 18.78
CA THR A 23 -15.42 -14.09 19.74
C THR A 23 -13.92 -13.80 19.58
N TYR A 24 -13.54 -12.92 18.64
CA TYR A 24 -12.15 -12.44 18.49
C TYR A 24 -12.03 -10.91 18.30
N LEU A 25 -13.12 -10.15 18.46
CA LEU A 25 -13.16 -8.68 18.36
C LEU A 25 -13.21 -7.98 19.73
N SER A 26 -12.36 -8.40 20.65
CA SER A 26 -12.01 -7.60 21.82
C SER A 26 -10.52 -7.70 22.05
N ASN A 27 -9.72 -6.88 21.34
CA ASN A 27 -8.47 -6.27 21.80
C ASN A 27 -7.80 -5.48 20.66
N ASN A 28 -7.46 -4.21 20.95
CA ASN A 28 -7.11 -3.13 20.03
C ASN A 28 -5.75 -3.29 19.31
N CYS A 29 -5.74 -3.64 18.01
CA CYS A 29 -4.53 -3.65 17.20
C CYS A 29 -4.83 -3.34 15.72
N TRP A 30 -4.57 -2.12 15.26
CA TRP A 30 -4.99 -1.70 13.91
C TRP A 30 -3.95 -0.91 13.11
N GLY A 31 -2.67 -0.97 13.50
CA GLY A 31 -1.60 -0.24 12.82
C GLY A 31 -0.42 -1.12 12.40
N LEU A 32 -0.17 -1.20 11.08
CA LEU A 32 0.95 -1.96 10.50
C LEU A 32 2.32 -1.42 10.96
N PHE A 33 2.40 -0.12 11.23
CA PHE A 33 3.63 0.54 11.69
C PHE A 33 3.57 0.91 13.19
N SER A 34 2.37 0.82 13.78
CA SER A 34 2.10 0.85 15.21
C SER A 34 2.69 -0.35 15.92
N PHE A 35 2.64 -1.55 15.31
CA PHE A 35 3.07 -2.80 15.94
C PHE A 35 2.44 -3.12 17.31
N TYR A 36 1.45 -2.33 17.76
CA TYR A 36 0.79 -2.54 19.02
C TYR A 36 -0.34 -3.54 18.81
N CYS A 37 -0.01 -4.79 19.12
CA CYS A 37 -0.99 -5.77 19.54
C CYS A 37 -0.53 -6.39 20.86
N LYS A 38 -1.39 -6.40 21.86
CA LYS A 38 -1.11 -6.87 23.22
C LYS A 38 -0.81 -8.38 23.18
N SER A 39 0.46 -8.76 23.03
CA SER A 39 1.01 -10.08 23.44
C SER A 39 2.52 -10.25 23.22
N VAL A 40 3.30 -9.16 23.18
CA VAL A 40 4.73 -9.24 23.50
C VAL A 40 4.92 -8.38 24.73
N ASP A 41 5.49 -8.93 25.80
CA ASP A 41 5.80 -8.19 27.01
C ASP A 41 6.60 -6.93 26.63
N THR A 42 5.90 -5.80 26.62
CA THR A 42 6.42 -4.51 26.14
C THR A 42 7.41 -3.88 27.12
N GLN A 43 7.87 -4.65 28.11
CA GLN A 43 8.82 -4.21 29.13
C GLN A 43 10.29 -4.49 28.73
N ASN A 44 10.56 -5.28 27.69
CA ASN A 44 11.94 -5.50 27.25
C ASN A 44 12.42 -4.39 26.30
N ILE A 45 13.37 -3.58 26.76
CA ILE A 45 13.99 -2.48 25.99
C ILE A 45 14.60 -2.98 24.66
N GLN A 46 15.06 -4.24 24.61
CA GLN A 46 15.65 -4.83 23.42
C GLN A 46 14.61 -5.03 22.30
N ASP A 47 13.39 -5.46 22.63
CA ASP A 47 12.30 -5.63 21.67
C ASP A 47 11.83 -4.29 21.09
N ILE A 48 11.82 -3.26 21.93
CA ILE A 48 11.50 -1.89 21.50
C ILE A 48 12.57 -1.39 20.53
N LYS A 49 13.86 -1.59 20.83
CA LYS A 49 14.97 -1.22 19.95
C LYS A 49 14.88 -1.91 18.59
N ILE A 50 14.64 -3.23 18.56
CA ILE A 50 14.48 -3.98 17.31
C ILE A 50 13.36 -3.37 16.45
N ARG A 51 12.20 -3.05 17.04
CA ARG A 51 11.05 -2.49 16.31
C ARG A 51 11.29 -1.10 15.71
N ILE A 52 11.96 -0.21 16.44
CA ILE A 52 12.21 1.17 15.95
C ILE A 52 13.31 1.24 14.88
N TYR A 53 14.28 0.31 14.93
CA TYR A 53 15.41 0.27 14.01
C TYR A 53 15.20 -0.66 12.81
N THR A 54 14.10 -1.42 12.80
CA THR A 54 13.70 -2.22 11.65
C THR A 54 13.57 -1.32 10.42
N PRO A 55 14.16 -1.66 9.26
CA PRO A 55 13.97 -0.92 8.03
C PRO A 55 12.57 -1.17 7.46
N VAL A 56 11.96 -0.16 6.84
CA VAL A 56 10.62 -0.29 6.24
C VAL A 56 10.56 -1.41 5.19
N SER A 57 11.66 -1.70 4.50
CA SER A 57 11.75 -2.79 3.52
C SER A 57 11.64 -4.19 4.15
N ALA A 58 11.83 -4.33 5.46
CA ALA A 58 11.63 -5.60 6.18
C ALA A 58 10.15 -5.85 6.54
N VAL A 59 9.25 -4.92 6.24
CA VAL A 59 7.81 -5.05 6.53
C VAL A 59 7.09 -5.57 5.29
N SER A 60 6.18 -6.54 5.46
CA SER A 60 5.23 -6.90 4.40
C SER A 60 4.09 -5.87 4.38
N ILE A 61 3.96 -5.13 3.29
CA ILE A 61 3.08 -3.97 3.19
C ILE A 61 1.98 -4.24 2.16
N PRO A 62 0.69 -4.34 2.55
CA PRO A 62 -0.39 -4.39 1.60
C PRO A 62 -0.61 -3.01 0.98
N GLY A 63 -0.76 -2.98 -0.34
CA GLY A 63 -0.95 -1.77 -1.11
C GLY A 63 -1.90 -1.97 -2.29
N SER A 64 -2.16 -0.87 -2.98
CA SER A 64 -3.12 -0.82 -4.08
C SER A 64 -2.48 -0.29 -5.36
N HIS A 65 -2.55 -1.07 -6.43
CA HIS A 65 -2.15 -0.64 -7.77
C HIS A 65 -3.15 0.37 -8.34
N GLU A 66 -2.67 1.43 -9.00
CA GLU A 66 -3.48 2.56 -9.48
C GLU A 66 -4.60 2.94 -8.48
N SER A 67 -4.20 3.30 -7.26
CA SER A 67 -5.04 3.31 -6.05
C SER A 67 -6.32 4.14 -6.14
N LEU A 68 -6.35 5.13 -7.03
CA LEU A 68 -7.47 6.05 -7.19
C LEU A 68 -8.30 5.78 -8.46
N LYS A 69 -8.05 4.66 -9.15
CA LYS A 69 -8.75 4.28 -10.38
C LYS A 69 -10.12 3.66 -10.08
N LEU A 70 -11.05 4.53 -9.71
CA LEU A 70 -12.45 4.24 -9.36
C LEU A 70 -13.41 4.43 -10.54
N TYR A 71 -12.96 5.12 -11.60
CA TYR A 71 -13.78 5.52 -12.75
C TYR A 71 -13.14 5.10 -14.09
N GLY A 72 -13.94 5.05 -15.17
CA GLY A 72 -13.49 4.70 -16.52
C GLY A 72 -14.04 3.36 -17.09
N GLY A 73 -14.93 2.69 -16.35
CA GLY A 73 -15.62 1.47 -16.80
C GLY A 73 -14.95 0.15 -16.40
N PRO A 74 -15.57 -1.01 -16.67
CA PRO A 74 -15.15 -2.32 -16.12
C PRO A 74 -13.74 -2.78 -16.50
N LEU A 75 -13.20 -2.29 -17.62
CA LEU A 75 -11.84 -2.58 -18.08
C LEU A 75 -10.80 -1.60 -17.54
N ALA A 76 -11.23 -0.45 -17.01
CA ALA A 76 -10.35 0.54 -16.42
C ALA A 76 -10.30 0.39 -14.89
N VAL A 77 -11.44 0.34 -14.20
CA VAL A 77 -11.48 0.38 -12.72
C VAL A 77 -10.63 -0.72 -12.09
N CYS A 78 -9.76 -0.33 -11.15
CA CYS A 78 -8.88 -1.23 -10.39
C CYS A 78 -9.27 -1.32 -8.90
N GLN A 79 -10.03 -0.34 -8.40
CA GLN A 79 -10.36 -0.21 -6.98
C GLN A 79 -11.86 0.05 -6.78
N VAL A 80 -12.41 -0.36 -5.63
CA VAL A 80 -13.78 -0.02 -5.20
C VAL A 80 -13.83 0.90 -4.00
N TRP A 81 -12.71 1.02 -3.28
CA TRP A 81 -12.63 1.82 -2.06
C TRP A 81 -12.01 3.17 -2.35
N THR A 82 -12.55 4.22 -1.73
CA THR A 82 -11.90 5.53 -1.65
C THR A 82 -10.58 5.43 -0.87
N LEU A 83 -9.68 6.40 -1.05
CA LEU A 83 -8.41 6.46 -0.31
C LEU A 83 -8.61 6.33 1.21
N ASP A 84 -9.61 7.02 1.77
CA ASP A 84 -9.92 6.98 3.20
C ASP A 84 -10.36 5.58 3.66
N GLN A 85 -11.12 4.86 2.82
CA GLN A 85 -11.53 3.48 3.09
C GLN A 85 -10.35 2.51 3.00
N GLN A 86 -9.47 2.70 2.01
CA GLN A 86 -8.26 1.89 1.86
C GLN A 86 -7.31 2.05 3.05
N LEU A 87 -7.09 3.29 3.52
CA LEU A 87 -6.32 3.58 4.73
C LEU A 87 -6.92 2.88 5.96
N ARG A 88 -8.24 2.98 6.16
CA ARG A 88 -8.93 2.29 7.27
C ARG A 88 -8.87 0.78 7.17
N ALA A 89 -8.85 0.23 5.96
CA ALA A 89 -8.75 -1.22 5.73
C ALA A 89 -7.35 -1.79 6.00
N GLY A 90 -6.33 -0.93 6.22
CA GLY A 90 -4.97 -1.35 6.51
C GLY A 90 -3.98 -1.23 5.34
N LEU A 91 -4.40 -0.69 4.19
CA LEU A 91 -3.48 -0.42 3.08
C LEU A 91 -2.52 0.72 3.45
N ARG A 92 -1.24 0.54 3.12
CA ARG A 92 -0.17 1.50 3.45
C ARG A 92 0.78 1.79 2.29
N PHE A 93 0.51 1.25 1.11
CA PHE A 93 1.15 1.68 -0.12
C PHE A 93 0.10 2.08 -1.15
N PHE A 94 0.31 3.26 -1.76
CA PHE A 94 -0.55 3.78 -2.80
C PHE A 94 0.26 4.16 -4.04
N ASP A 95 -0.24 3.77 -5.20
CA ASP A 95 0.30 4.11 -6.50
C ASP A 95 -0.67 5.05 -7.25
N ILE A 96 -0.22 6.25 -7.58
CA ILE A 96 -1.06 7.29 -8.18
C ILE A 96 -0.41 7.93 -9.39
N HIS A 97 -1.25 8.37 -10.32
CA HIS A 97 -0.84 9.00 -11.58
C HIS A 97 -1.39 10.42 -11.61
N ALA A 98 -0.49 11.40 -11.76
CA ALA A 98 -0.80 12.81 -11.64
C ALA A 98 -0.17 13.63 -12.77
N GLY A 99 -0.72 14.80 -13.06
CA GLY A 99 -0.25 15.66 -14.14
C GLY A 99 -1.23 16.77 -14.44
N PHE A 100 -0.79 17.71 -15.28
CA PHE A 100 -1.67 18.72 -15.85
C PHE A 100 -2.46 18.12 -17.01
N TRP A 101 -3.78 18.27 -16.98
CA TRP A 101 -4.66 17.94 -18.10
C TRP A 101 -4.72 19.09 -19.10
N LEU A 102 -4.82 20.32 -18.61
CA LEU A 102 -4.84 21.54 -19.41
C LEU A 102 -3.66 22.47 -19.06
N PRO A 103 -3.19 23.29 -20.02
CA PRO A 103 -2.07 24.20 -19.79
C PRO A 103 -2.35 25.24 -18.68
N THR A 104 -3.60 25.68 -18.55
CA THR A 104 -4.01 26.74 -17.63
C THR A 104 -4.27 26.25 -16.20
N GLN A 105 -4.29 24.94 -15.96
CA GLN A 105 -4.51 24.39 -14.63
C GLN A 105 -3.40 24.80 -13.67
N THR A 106 -3.74 25.00 -12.41
CA THR A 106 -2.83 25.37 -11.33
C THR A 106 -2.52 24.20 -10.39
N ASP A 107 -3.25 23.10 -10.53
CA ASP A 107 -3.20 21.89 -9.72
C ASP A 107 -3.02 20.63 -10.59
N LEU A 108 -2.53 19.56 -9.95
CA LEU A 108 -2.31 18.28 -10.63
C LEU A 108 -3.53 17.38 -10.46
N SER A 109 -4.15 17.03 -11.58
CA SER A 109 -5.29 16.12 -11.63
C SER A 109 -4.82 14.67 -11.50
N ILE A 110 -5.56 13.87 -10.75
CA ILE A 110 -5.37 12.41 -10.70
C ILE A 110 -6.12 11.76 -11.87
N ARG A 111 -5.42 10.94 -12.65
CA ARG A 111 -5.99 10.18 -13.77
C ARG A 111 -5.52 8.73 -13.70
N ASP A 112 -6.00 7.90 -14.63
CA ASP A 112 -5.45 6.56 -14.81
C ASP A 112 -4.07 6.57 -15.50
N SER A 113 -3.40 5.42 -15.47
CA SER A 113 -2.08 5.22 -16.07
C SER A 113 -2.03 5.45 -17.58
N ASN A 114 -3.15 5.29 -18.29
CA ASN A 114 -3.25 5.60 -19.72
C ASN A 114 -3.60 7.07 -19.99
N TRP A 115 -3.74 7.88 -18.95
CA TRP A 115 -4.03 9.31 -19.03
C TRP A 115 -5.38 9.65 -19.70
N LYS A 116 -6.37 8.76 -19.61
CA LYS A 116 -7.67 8.87 -20.30
C LYS A 116 -8.79 9.36 -19.39
N PHE A 117 -8.87 8.81 -18.18
CA PHE A 117 -10.00 9.01 -17.27
C PHE A 117 -9.61 9.82 -16.05
N TRP A 118 -10.29 10.94 -15.84
CA TRP A 118 -10.18 11.71 -14.61
C TRP A 118 -10.80 10.92 -13.45
N GLN A 119 -10.11 10.92 -12.31
CA GLN A 119 -10.51 10.16 -11.12
C GLN A 119 -11.17 11.03 -10.04
N ASN A 120 -11.70 12.20 -10.43
CA ASN A 120 -12.38 13.14 -9.54
C ASN A 120 -11.56 13.51 -8.29
N SER A 121 -10.25 13.65 -8.43
CA SER A 121 -9.35 14.01 -7.34
C SER A 121 -8.09 14.72 -7.85
N ARG A 122 -7.37 15.34 -6.91
CA ARG A 122 -6.17 16.14 -7.14
C ARG A 122 -5.06 15.73 -6.18
N LEU A 123 -3.80 15.94 -6.58
CA LEU A 123 -2.65 15.45 -5.81
C LEU A 123 -2.54 16.10 -4.41
N ASP A 124 -2.83 17.39 -4.29
CA ASP A 124 -2.83 18.14 -3.04
C ASP A 124 -3.89 17.60 -2.05
N GLU A 125 -5.07 17.24 -2.55
CA GLU A 125 -6.12 16.60 -1.76
C GLU A 125 -5.68 15.22 -1.26
N VAL A 126 -4.99 14.45 -2.09
CA VAL A 126 -4.44 13.13 -1.70
C VAL A 126 -3.43 13.29 -0.57
N PHE A 127 -2.47 14.23 -0.70
CA PHE A 127 -1.52 14.51 0.37
C PHE A 127 -2.24 14.92 1.65
N ARG A 128 -3.22 15.83 1.57
CA ARG A 128 -3.99 16.28 2.74
C ARG A 128 -4.70 15.12 3.45
N LYS A 129 -5.35 14.22 2.70
CA LYS A 129 -6.04 13.05 3.26
C LYS A 129 -5.09 12.09 3.98
N ILE A 130 -3.95 11.80 3.35
CA ILE A 130 -2.94 10.92 3.95
C ILE A 130 -2.34 11.56 5.21
N LEU A 131 -1.99 12.85 5.15
CA LEU A 131 -1.45 13.56 6.32
C LEU A 131 -2.45 13.60 7.48
N HIS A 132 -3.73 13.88 7.20
CA HIS A 132 -4.79 13.85 8.22
C HIS A 132 -4.94 12.45 8.85
N PHE A 133 -4.87 11.39 8.05
CA PHE A 133 -4.84 10.01 8.57
C PHE A 133 -3.64 9.79 9.52
N LEU A 134 -2.46 10.24 9.11
CA LEU A 134 -1.22 10.12 9.90
C LEU A 134 -1.25 10.98 11.18
N ASP A 135 -1.94 12.11 11.18
CA ASP A 135 -2.14 12.94 12.38
C ASP A 135 -2.96 12.19 13.44
N SER A 136 -3.98 11.44 12.98
CA SER A 136 -4.82 10.59 13.85
C SER A 136 -4.14 9.26 14.22
N HIS A 137 -3.11 8.85 13.49
CA HIS A 137 -2.40 7.57 13.67
C HIS A 137 -0.88 7.80 13.59
N GLN A 138 -0.32 8.48 14.59
CA GLN A 138 1.07 8.99 14.55
C GLN A 138 2.14 7.89 14.42
N THR A 139 1.81 6.67 14.82
CA THR A 139 2.70 5.51 14.66
C THR A 139 2.65 4.90 13.26
N GLU A 140 1.74 5.37 12.39
CA GLU A 140 1.61 4.89 11.02
C GLU A 140 2.57 5.61 10.07
N ALA A 141 2.87 4.98 8.94
CA ALA A 141 3.54 5.60 7.80
C ALA A 141 2.83 5.17 6.52
N VAL A 142 2.90 5.99 5.48
CA VAL A 142 2.28 5.66 4.18
C VAL A 142 3.31 5.77 3.08
N LEU A 143 3.50 4.68 2.33
CA LEU A 143 4.33 4.69 1.14
C LEU A 143 3.50 5.19 -0.05
N LEU A 144 4.08 6.06 -0.86
CA LEU A 144 3.39 6.68 -1.98
C LEU A 144 4.28 6.71 -3.22
N ARG A 145 3.83 6.08 -4.30
CA ARG A 145 4.42 6.23 -5.63
C ARG A 145 3.60 7.22 -6.44
N VAL A 146 4.25 8.28 -6.91
CA VAL A 146 3.62 9.27 -7.80
C VAL A 146 4.27 9.18 -9.17
N THR A 147 3.48 8.84 -10.18
CA THR A 147 3.94 8.83 -11.57
C THR A 147 3.42 10.09 -12.27
N LEU A 148 4.31 10.93 -12.78
CA LEU A 148 3.95 12.18 -13.46
C LEU A 148 3.75 11.98 -14.98
N HIS A 149 2.63 12.47 -15.48
CA HIS A 149 2.18 12.32 -16.88
C HIS A 149 1.97 13.66 -17.58
N GLY A 150 1.71 13.60 -18.89
CA GLY A 150 1.42 14.75 -19.74
C GLY A 150 2.66 15.44 -20.33
N PHE A 151 2.43 16.54 -21.04
CA PHE A 151 3.48 17.33 -21.68
C PHE A 151 4.16 18.32 -20.71
N TYR A 152 3.48 18.74 -19.65
CA TYR A 152 3.96 19.75 -18.69
C TYR A 152 4.66 19.14 -17.47
N LYS A 153 5.50 18.11 -17.70
CA LYS A 153 6.12 17.32 -16.61
C LYS A 153 7.02 18.14 -15.71
N GLU A 154 7.86 19.01 -16.28
CA GLU A 154 8.78 19.84 -15.48
C GLU A 154 8.02 20.75 -14.52
N ARG A 155 6.98 21.43 -15.03
CA ARG A 155 6.07 22.23 -14.20
C ARG A 155 5.40 21.38 -13.12
N ALA A 156 5.00 20.16 -13.46
CA ALA A 156 4.39 19.25 -12.49
C ALA A 156 5.38 18.88 -11.37
N VAL A 157 6.63 18.55 -11.72
CA VAL A 157 7.70 18.29 -10.75
C VAL A 157 7.89 19.48 -9.81
N GLN A 158 7.93 20.71 -10.33
CA GLN A 158 8.09 21.90 -9.50
C GLN A 158 6.91 22.10 -8.55
N LEU A 159 5.69 21.85 -9.02
CA LEU A 159 4.51 21.93 -8.17
C LEU A 159 4.53 20.86 -7.07
N VAL A 160 4.91 19.61 -7.37
CA VAL A 160 5.06 18.56 -6.33
C VAL A 160 6.12 18.97 -5.31
N LYS A 161 7.29 19.47 -5.74
CA LYS A 161 8.33 19.96 -4.83
C LYS A 161 7.82 21.10 -3.94
N LYS A 162 7.04 22.03 -4.48
CA LYS A 162 6.40 23.11 -3.71
C LYS A 162 5.43 22.56 -2.66
N LEU A 163 4.61 21.58 -3.02
CA LEU A 163 3.68 20.92 -2.09
C LEU A 163 4.42 20.21 -0.95
N ILE A 164 5.52 19.53 -1.26
CA ILE A 164 6.38 18.85 -0.27
C ILE A 164 7.01 19.88 0.68
N LYS A 165 7.60 20.96 0.14
CA LYS A 165 8.30 21.98 0.93
C LYS A 165 7.42 22.63 2.00
N LYS A 166 6.10 22.71 1.77
CA LYS A 166 5.15 23.25 2.76
C LYS A 166 5.16 22.48 4.09
N ASN A 167 5.36 21.16 4.05
CA ASN A 167 5.38 20.28 5.22
C ASN A 167 6.57 19.30 5.13
N GLU A 168 7.78 19.80 4.88
CA GLU A 168 8.94 18.97 4.49
C GLU A 168 9.23 17.84 5.49
N ASN A 169 9.10 18.09 6.78
CA ASN A 169 9.29 17.10 7.85
C ASN A 169 8.26 15.94 7.83
N ARG A 170 7.16 16.07 7.08
CA ARG A 170 6.13 15.05 6.91
C ARG A 170 6.36 14.16 5.68
N PHE A 171 7.41 14.40 4.91
CA PHE A 171 7.75 13.62 3.72
C PHE A 171 9.14 13.01 3.86
N TRP A 172 9.26 11.73 3.51
CA TRP A 172 10.55 11.10 3.27
C TRP A 172 10.85 11.08 1.78
N THR A 173 11.83 11.90 1.38
CA THR A 173 12.24 12.12 -0.01
C THR A 173 13.64 11.58 -0.33
N LYS A 174 14.33 11.02 0.68
CA LYS A 174 15.69 10.46 0.53
C LYS A 174 15.67 9.13 -0.20
N HIS A 175 16.72 8.84 -0.97
CA HIS A 175 16.90 7.58 -1.71
C HIS A 175 17.05 6.36 -0.79
N SER A 176 17.61 6.53 0.41
CA SER A 176 17.75 5.45 1.38
C SER A 176 16.40 4.98 1.92
N VAL A 177 16.26 3.68 2.18
CA VAL A 177 15.11 3.11 2.89
C VAL A 177 15.08 3.64 4.34
N PRO A 178 13.98 4.27 4.80
CA PRO A 178 13.89 4.74 6.17
C PRO A 178 13.78 3.57 7.15
N LYS A 179 14.26 3.79 8.38
CA LYS A 179 13.88 2.95 9.52
C LYS A 179 12.48 3.31 9.98
N MET A 180 11.83 2.40 10.69
CA MET A 180 10.48 2.59 11.23
C MET A 180 10.33 3.91 12.00
N LYS A 181 11.27 4.24 12.90
CA LYS A 181 11.25 5.50 13.64
C LYS A 181 11.26 6.75 12.76
N ASP A 182 11.94 6.69 11.61
CA ASP A 182 12.10 7.82 10.71
C ASP A 182 10.90 7.93 9.74
N ALA A 183 10.24 6.81 9.44
CA ALA A 183 9.05 6.76 8.59
C ALA A 183 7.75 7.16 9.30
N ARG A 184 7.64 6.91 10.61
CA ARG A 184 6.43 7.21 11.40
C ARG A 184 5.98 8.66 11.25
N GLY A 185 4.67 8.83 11.06
CA GLY A 185 3.99 10.11 10.85
C GLY A 185 4.24 10.73 9.48
N LYS A 186 4.92 10.03 8.54
CA LYS A 186 5.33 10.59 7.24
C LYS A 186 4.77 9.84 6.05
N ILE A 187 4.72 10.55 4.93
CA ILE A 187 4.56 10.00 3.60
C ILE A 187 5.95 9.63 3.07
N VAL A 188 6.20 8.36 2.81
CA VAL A 188 7.44 7.85 2.24
C VAL A 188 7.30 7.72 0.74
N PHE A 189 7.95 8.60 -0.02
CA PHE A 189 7.91 8.47 -1.48
C PHE A 189 8.69 7.23 -1.93
N LEU A 190 8.16 6.54 -2.94
CA LEU A 190 8.91 5.55 -3.70
C LEU A 190 9.25 6.11 -5.07
N GLN A 191 10.54 6.15 -5.39
CA GLN A 191 11.00 6.75 -6.64
C GLN A 191 10.58 5.90 -7.86
N ASN A 192 10.40 6.56 -9.00
CA ASN A 192 10.24 5.90 -10.29
C ASN A 192 10.86 6.77 -11.38
N LYS A 193 10.94 6.25 -12.62
CA LYS A 193 11.56 6.97 -13.75
C LYS A 193 10.93 8.35 -14.02
N MET A 194 9.63 8.49 -13.78
CA MET A 194 8.88 9.72 -14.05
C MET A 194 8.93 10.73 -12.90
N PHE A 195 9.33 10.28 -11.71
CA PHE A 195 9.49 11.11 -10.53
C PHE A 195 10.56 10.49 -9.60
N PRO A 196 11.85 10.84 -9.80
CA PRO A 196 12.97 10.21 -9.11
C PRO A 196 13.19 10.81 -7.70
N VAL A 197 12.14 10.80 -6.87
CA VAL A 197 12.17 11.30 -5.49
C VAL A 197 11.69 10.21 -4.54
N GLY A 198 12.37 10.04 -3.41
CA GLY A 198 12.04 9.04 -2.41
C GLY A 198 12.90 7.79 -2.46
N ALA A 199 12.52 6.81 -1.66
CA ALA A 199 13.28 5.59 -1.43
C ALA A 199 13.39 4.74 -2.70
N GLU A 200 14.57 4.17 -2.92
CA GLU A 200 14.82 3.22 -3.99
C GLU A 200 13.97 1.96 -3.82
N ASN A 201 13.44 1.47 -4.94
CA ASN A 201 12.69 0.24 -4.95
C ASN A 201 13.07 -0.63 -6.14
N GLN A 202 12.90 -1.94 -5.94
CA GLN A 202 13.18 -2.96 -6.93
C GLN A 202 11.90 -3.72 -7.24
N LYS A 203 11.70 -4.01 -8.52
CA LYS A 203 10.56 -4.82 -8.94
C LYS A 203 10.86 -6.29 -8.72
N LEU A 204 9.92 -7.01 -8.11
CA LEU A 204 9.97 -8.46 -8.00
C LEU A 204 8.78 -9.10 -8.70
N PHE A 205 9.05 -10.21 -9.39
CA PHE A 205 8.07 -10.92 -10.18
C PHE A 205 7.67 -12.21 -9.46
N PHE A 206 6.80 -12.13 -8.45
CA PHE A 206 6.17 -13.34 -7.89
C PHE A 206 5.17 -13.98 -8.86
N PHE A 207 4.59 -13.17 -9.74
CA PHE A 207 3.63 -13.61 -10.73
C PHE A 207 4.27 -13.73 -12.10
N GLU A 208 4.20 -14.92 -12.67
CA GLU A 208 4.59 -15.23 -14.04
C GLU A 208 3.36 -15.72 -14.79
N PHE A 209 3.01 -15.06 -15.90
CA PHE A 209 1.78 -15.34 -16.65
C PHE A 209 0.52 -15.37 -15.74
N ASN A 210 0.44 -14.44 -14.77
CA ASN A 210 -0.63 -14.35 -13.76
C ASN A 210 -0.73 -15.52 -12.77
N LYS A 211 0.28 -16.39 -12.73
CA LYS A 211 0.37 -17.47 -11.75
C LYS A 211 1.49 -17.20 -10.76
N LEU A 212 1.20 -17.45 -9.49
CA LEU A 212 2.20 -17.35 -8.43
C LEU A 212 3.24 -18.47 -8.61
N LYS A 213 4.53 -18.10 -8.67
CA LYS A 213 5.62 -19.03 -8.98
C LYS A 213 6.82 -18.81 -8.07
N ASP A 214 7.30 -19.91 -7.46
CA ASP A 214 8.54 -19.98 -6.67
C ASP A 214 8.73 -18.80 -5.71
N VAL A 215 7.69 -18.44 -4.95
CA VAL A 215 7.76 -17.28 -4.04
C VAL A 215 8.85 -17.48 -3.00
N GLU A 216 8.91 -18.67 -2.40
CA GLU A 216 9.89 -18.97 -1.37
C GLU A 216 11.32 -18.96 -1.89
N GLY A 217 11.59 -19.59 -3.03
CA GLY A 217 12.91 -19.59 -3.64
C GLY A 217 13.33 -18.20 -4.10
N LYS A 218 12.39 -17.39 -4.60
CA LYS A 218 12.65 -15.97 -4.92
C LYS A 218 12.99 -15.18 -3.66
N VAL A 219 12.17 -15.27 -2.61
CA VAL A 219 12.42 -14.60 -1.33
C VAL A 219 13.78 -15.02 -0.75
N ARG A 220 14.11 -16.31 -0.69
CA ARG A 220 15.40 -16.81 -0.19
C ARG A 220 16.58 -16.22 -0.96
N ARG A 221 16.50 -16.14 -2.30
CA ARG A 221 17.56 -15.62 -3.16
C ARG A 221 17.89 -14.15 -2.92
N ILE A 222 16.87 -13.33 -2.65
CA ILE A 222 17.07 -11.88 -2.52
C ILE A 222 17.07 -11.39 -1.07
N ARG A 223 16.75 -12.24 -0.07
CA ARG A 223 16.49 -11.86 1.34
C ARG A 223 17.48 -10.84 1.92
N THR A 224 18.77 -11.07 1.72
CA THR A 224 19.86 -10.21 2.21
C THR A 224 19.84 -8.80 1.62
N ARG A 225 19.29 -8.63 0.41
CA ARG A 225 19.20 -7.35 -0.30
C ARG A 225 17.89 -6.61 -0.04
N PHE A 226 16.76 -7.31 0.12
CA PHE A 226 15.43 -6.67 0.19
C PHE A 226 14.80 -6.57 1.58
N CYS A 227 15.12 -7.43 2.55
CA CYS A 227 14.67 -7.21 3.93
C CYS A 227 15.53 -6.17 4.68
N GLY A 228 16.20 -5.25 3.97
CA GLY A 228 17.09 -4.27 4.58
C GLY A 228 17.36 -3.03 3.72
N GLN A 229 17.96 -3.22 2.54
CA GLN A 229 18.51 -2.10 1.77
C GLN A 229 17.55 -1.54 0.71
N ASN A 230 16.66 -2.36 0.16
CA ASN A 230 15.79 -1.98 -0.95
C ASN A 230 14.35 -2.36 -0.66
N ILE A 231 13.41 -1.44 -0.92
CA ILE A 231 11.99 -1.79 -0.92
C ILE A 231 11.70 -2.63 -2.15
N VAL A 232 11.15 -3.83 -1.95
CA VAL A 232 10.65 -4.64 -3.07
C VAL A 232 9.20 -4.31 -3.32
N LEU A 233 8.84 -4.11 -4.58
CA LEU A 233 7.49 -3.89 -5.03
C LEU A 233 7.06 -5.01 -5.99
N THR A 234 6.05 -5.77 -5.56
CA THR A 234 5.40 -6.80 -6.38
C THR A 234 4.06 -6.28 -6.87
N GLU A 235 3.85 -6.36 -8.18
CA GLU A 235 2.61 -5.93 -8.83
C GLU A 235 2.20 -6.97 -9.88
N ASN A 236 0.90 -7.19 -10.05
CA ASN A 236 0.39 -7.99 -11.16
C ASN A 236 -0.83 -7.33 -11.83
N PRO A 237 -0.62 -6.15 -12.45
CA PRO A 237 -1.71 -5.41 -13.08
C PRO A 237 -2.22 -6.16 -14.31
N ALA A 238 -3.52 -6.03 -14.60
CA ALA A 238 -4.09 -6.58 -15.81
C ALA A 238 -3.48 -5.94 -17.07
N ARG A 239 -3.20 -6.79 -18.07
CA ARG A 239 -2.82 -6.38 -19.43
C ARG A 239 -4.05 -6.52 -20.34
N SER A 240 -4.09 -5.75 -21.43
CA SER A 240 -5.22 -5.59 -22.37
C SER A 240 -6.09 -6.83 -22.61
N LEU A 241 -7.40 -6.61 -22.80
CA LEU A 241 -8.49 -7.58 -23.04
C LEU A 241 -8.98 -8.40 -21.83
N ARG A 242 -8.29 -8.34 -20.68
CA ARG A 242 -8.78 -8.93 -19.43
C ARG A 242 -9.16 -7.84 -18.43
N SER A 243 -10.35 -7.94 -17.82
CA SER A 243 -10.75 -6.97 -16.80
C SER A 243 -9.87 -7.08 -15.55
N PRO A 244 -9.43 -5.95 -14.95
CA PRO A 244 -8.67 -5.96 -13.70
C PRO A 244 -9.37 -6.76 -12.60
N LYS A 245 -10.70 -6.67 -12.50
CA LYS A 245 -11.51 -7.43 -11.56
C LYS A 245 -11.44 -8.94 -11.75
N SER A 246 -11.47 -9.42 -13.00
CA SER A 246 -11.37 -10.87 -13.29
C SER A 246 -9.99 -11.40 -12.93
N LEU A 247 -8.94 -10.65 -13.23
CA LEU A 247 -7.58 -11.03 -12.87
C LEU A 247 -7.37 -11.04 -11.35
N ALA A 248 -7.82 -9.98 -10.66
CA ALA A 248 -7.73 -9.84 -9.21
C ALA A 248 -8.35 -11.03 -8.47
N ARG A 249 -9.50 -11.57 -8.93
CA ARG A 249 -10.12 -12.77 -8.33
C ARG A 249 -9.17 -13.97 -8.30
N SER A 250 -8.39 -14.18 -9.35
CA SER A 250 -7.46 -15.30 -9.44
C SER A 250 -6.15 -15.02 -8.69
N VAL A 251 -5.61 -13.80 -8.83
CA VAL A 251 -4.34 -13.39 -8.22
C VAL A 251 -4.46 -13.29 -6.71
N ASN A 252 -5.52 -12.63 -6.21
CA ASN A 252 -5.75 -12.44 -4.78
C ASN A 252 -6.07 -13.78 -4.10
N LYS A 253 -6.75 -14.71 -4.79
CA LYS A 253 -6.98 -16.07 -4.29
C LYS A 253 -5.67 -16.84 -4.13
N GLN A 254 -4.82 -16.85 -5.16
CA GLN A 254 -3.52 -17.53 -5.10
C GLN A 254 -2.63 -16.97 -3.98
N LEU A 255 -2.61 -15.64 -3.81
CA LEU A 255 -1.85 -15.01 -2.74
C LEU A 255 -2.41 -15.36 -1.35
N LYS A 256 -3.74 -15.36 -1.19
CA LYS A 256 -4.40 -15.77 0.06
C LYS A 256 -4.04 -17.23 0.42
N GLU A 257 -4.18 -18.14 -0.53
CA GLU A 257 -3.83 -19.56 -0.35
C GLU A 257 -2.34 -19.72 0.02
N PHE A 258 -1.45 -18.98 -0.64
CA PHE A 258 -0.02 -18.98 -0.30
C PHE A 258 0.23 -18.53 1.15
N LEU A 259 -0.31 -17.38 1.56
CA LEU A 259 -0.12 -16.83 2.90
C LEU A 259 -0.67 -17.78 3.99
N GLN A 260 -1.82 -18.40 3.74
CA GLN A 260 -2.47 -19.31 4.69
C GLN A 260 -1.71 -20.64 4.83
N ASN A 261 -1.27 -21.23 3.70
CA ASN A 261 -0.57 -22.51 3.71
C ASN A 261 0.82 -22.43 4.34
N HIS A 262 1.48 -21.28 4.27
CA HIS A 262 2.85 -21.10 4.73
C HIS A 262 2.95 -20.34 6.06
N ARG A 263 1.82 -20.07 6.73
CA ARG A 263 1.78 -19.28 7.97
C ARG A 263 2.68 -19.83 9.08
N ARG A 264 2.79 -21.17 9.20
CA ARG A 264 3.56 -21.86 10.26
C ARG A 264 5.01 -22.21 9.86
N THR A 265 5.29 -22.38 8.57
CA THR A 265 6.63 -22.64 8.02
C THR A 265 7.38 -21.34 7.66
N SER A 266 6.73 -20.19 7.86
CA SER A 266 7.21 -18.83 7.60
C SER A 266 8.40 -18.38 8.45
N SER A 267 8.85 -19.19 9.42
CA SER A 267 9.99 -18.90 10.31
C SER A 267 11.25 -18.45 9.57
N ASN A 268 11.39 -18.82 8.29
CA ASN A 268 12.51 -18.43 7.42
C ASN A 268 12.14 -17.55 6.21
N LEU A 269 10.88 -17.15 6.05
CA LEU A 269 10.42 -16.38 4.87
C LEU A 269 10.38 -14.88 5.11
N GLY A 270 10.04 -14.42 6.33
CA GLY A 270 10.11 -13.00 6.68
C GLY A 270 9.39 -12.06 5.69
N CYS A 271 10.02 -10.92 5.41
CA CYS A 271 9.44 -9.82 4.64
C CYS A 271 9.07 -10.22 3.20
N LEU A 272 7.89 -9.82 2.73
CA LEU A 272 7.44 -9.97 1.32
C LEU A 272 7.58 -8.68 0.51
N GLY A 273 8.00 -7.59 1.17
CA GLY A 273 7.98 -6.24 0.61
C GLY A 273 6.56 -5.71 0.42
N VAL A 274 6.40 -4.79 -0.52
CA VAL A 274 5.14 -4.18 -0.88
C VAL A 274 4.40 -5.05 -1.90
N LEU A 275 3.16 -5.41 -1.57
CA LEU A 275 2.24 -6.13 -2.45
C LEU A 275 1.19 -5.14 -2.99
N SER A 276 1.37 -4.69 -4.23
CA SER A 276 0.48 -3.74 -4.92
C SER A 276 -0.63 -4.49 -5.66
N LEU A 277 -1.86 -4.40 -5.15
CA LEU A 277 -2.98 -5.27 -5.55
C LEU A 277 -4.13 -4.49 -6.21
N ASP A 278 -4.78 -5.12 -7.17
CA ASP A 278 -6.10 -4.67 -7.67
C ASP A 278 -7.20 -5.34 -6.83
N PHE A 279 -8.24 -4.58 -6.45
CA PHE A 279 -9.38 -5.04 -5.65
C PHE A 279 -9.05 -5.95 -4.44
N PRO A 280 -8.08 -5.58 -3.57
CA PRO A 280 -7.78 -6.40 -2.40
C PRO A 280 -9.00 -6.48 -1.46
N GLY A 281 -9.36 -7.69 -1.03
CA GLY A 281 -10.40 -7.91 -0.02
C GLY A 281 -9.86 -7.74 1.40
N PRO A 282 -10.71 -7.43 2.39
CA PRO A 282 -10.27 -7.19 3.77
C PRO A 282 -9.51 -8.38 4.37
N ASP A 283 -9.97 -9.62 4.15
CA ASP A 283 -9.28 -10.81 4.65
C ASP A 283 -7.84 -10.92 4.12
N LEU A 284 -7.63 -10.65 2.82
CA LEU A 284 -6.30 -10.75 2.22
C LEU A 284 -5.38 -9.66 2.78
N ILE A 285 -5.89 -8.45 2.99
CA ILE A 285 -5.13 -7.37 3.62
C ILE A 285 -4.72 -7.79 5.03
N GLN A 286 -5.65 -8.35 5.80
CA GLN A 286 -5.37 -8.84 7.14
C GLN A 286 -4.35 -9.99 7.13
N ASP A 287 -4.45 -10.94 6.21
CA ASP A 287 -3.51 -12.06 6.07
C ASP A 287 -2.08 -11.54 5.78
N ILE A 288 -1.92 -10.50 4.95
CA ILE A 288 -0.61 -9.86 4.67
C ILE A 288 -0.06 -9.17 5.93
N ILE A 289 -0.91 -8.45 6.66
CA ILE A 289 -0.51 -7.75 7.89
C ILE A 289 -0.05 -8.77 8.95
N ILE A 290 -0.83 -9.83 9.15
CA ILE A 290 -0.55 -10.89 10.12
C ILE A 290 0.73 -11.65 9.75
N TRP A 291 0.96 -11.94 8.47
CA TRP A 291 2.16 -12.63 7.99
C TRP A 291 3.45 -12.00 8.55
N PHE A 292 3.51 -10.67 8.54
CA PHE A 292 4.64 -9.95 9.07
C PHE A 292 4.78 -10.09 10.59
N PHE A 293 3.68 -9.98 11.34
CA PHE A 293 3.70 -10.12 12.80
C PHE A 293 4.14 -11.53 13.25
N ASP A 294 3.61 -12.56 12.60
CA ASP A 294 3.96 -13.96 12.89
C ASP A 294 5.48 -14.19 12.63
N SER A 295 6.03 -13.60 11.55
CA SER A 295 7.46 -13.70 11.25
C SER A 295 8.36 -12.98 12.26
N LEU A 296 7.89 -11.87 12.86
CA LEU A 296 8.65 -11.09 13.85
C LEU A 296 8.70 -11.77 15.22
N LEU A 297 7.57 -12.36 15.63
CA LEU A 297 7.45 -13.13 16.88
C LEU A 297 8.38 -14.34 16.93
N ILE A 298 8.60 -14.99 15.79
CA ILE A 298 9.48 -16.15 15.69
C ILE A 298 10.96 -15.73 15.76
N MET A 299 11.34 -14.61 15.13
CA MET A 299 12.71 -14.07 15.19
C MET A 299 13.13 -13.73 16.64
N ASN A 300 12.21 -13.21 17.45
CA ASN A 300 12.47 -12.88 18.85
C ASN A 300 12.60 -14.10 19.78
N LYS A 301 12.14 -15.29 19.36
CA LYS A 301 12.31 -16.54 20.14
C LYS A 301 13.63 -17.27 19.84
N LEU A 302 14.37 -16.81 18.84
CA LEU A 302 15.64 -17.42 18.39
C LEU A 302 16.87 -16.60 18.81
N LEU A 303 16.68 -15.50 19.55
CA LEU A 303 17.70 -14.66 20.18
C LEU A 303 17.56 -14.77 21.70
#